data_AF-A0A1W6ZTQ4-F1
#
_entry.id   AF-A0A1W6ZTQ4-F1
#
_cell.length_a   1.000
_cell.length_b   1.000
_cell.length_c   1.000
_cell.angle_alpha   90.00
_cell.angle_beta   90.00
_cell.angle_gamma   90.00
#
_symmetry.space_group_name_H-M   'P 1'
#
loop_
_entity.id
_entity.type
_entity.pdbx_description
1 polymer ?
#
loop_
_entity_poly.entity_id
_entity_poly.type
_entity_poly.pdbx_seq_one_letter_code
_entity_poly.pdbx_strand_id
1 'polypeptide(L)'
;MTPLAARKIARVAEPDPFGDVTIAPAAMTGQSEIQLARAMARALGDTTPTTASQALSHLRSLFPEAPLTVRVAALNSLMRR
;
A
#
# COMPACT_ATOMS: atom_id res chain seq x y z
N MET A 1 -36.83 27.63 15.65
CA MET A 1 -37.20 26.65 14.61
C MET A 1 -36.01 26.50 13.68
N THR A 2 -35.35 25.35 13.66
CA THR A 2 -34.13 25.10 12.86
C THR A 2 -34.37 23.80 12.08
N PRO A 3 -34.25 23.78 10.74
CA PRO A 3 -34.49 22.56 9.99
C PRO A 3 -33.27 21.62 10.13
N LEU A 4 -33.54 20.39 10.56
CA LEU A 4 -32.57 19.30 10.60
C LEU A 4 -32.30 18.83 9.16
N ALA A 5 -31.07 19.01 8.68
CA ALA A 5 -30.67 18.60 7.34
C ALA A 5 -30.89 17.10 7.12
N ALA A 6 -31.63 16.74 6.07
CA ALA A 6 -31.91 15.35 5.73
C ALA A 6 -30.61 14.61 5.35
N ARG A 7 -30.25 13.60 6.14
CA ARG A 7 -29.11 12.71 5.87
C ARG A 7 -29.43 11.85 4.66
N LYS A 8 -28.73 12.09 3.54
CA LYS A 8 -28.86 11.28 2.32
C LYS A 8 -28.05 9.99 2.48
N ILE A 9 -28.75 8.86 2.61
CA ILE A 9 -28.14 7.54 2.74
C ILE A 9 -27.80 7.05 1.32
N ALA A 10 -26.51 6.98 1.00
CA ALA A 10 -26.08 6.37 -0.26
C ALA A 10 -26.16 4.85 -0.14
N ARG A 11 -26.98 4.19 -0.97
CA ARG A 11 -26.98 2.73 -1.08
C ARG A 11 -25.74 2.32 -1.87
N VAL A 12 -24.85 1.57 -1.22
CA VAL A 12 -23.71 0.92 -1.89
C VAL A 12 -24.26 -0.32 -2.58
N ALA A 13 -24.11 -0.41 -3.90
CA ALA A 13 -24.47 -1.61 -4.65
C ALA A 13 -23.54 -2.77 -4.24
N GLU A 14 -24.10 -3.95 -4.10
CA GLU A 14 -23.35 -5.17 -3.77
C GLU A 14 -22.36 -5.47 -4.90
N PRO A 15 -21.07 -5.70 -4.59
CA PRO A 15 -20.09 -6.01 -5.63
C PRO A 15 -20.44 -7.36 -6.28
N ASP A 16 -20.39 -7.40 -7.61
CA ASP A 16 -20.59 -8.62 -8.40
C ASP A 16 -19.58 -9.69 -7.93
N PRO A 17 -20.00 -10.91 -7.56
CA PRO A 17 -19.08 -11.95 -7.14
C PRO A 17 -18.12 -12.26 -8.29
N PHE A 18 -16.87 -11.85 -8.15
CA PHE A 18 -15.79 -12.29 -9.01
C PHE A 18 -15.81 -13.82 -9.03
N GLY A 19 -16.17 -14.42 -10.17
CA GLY A 19 -16.29 -15.88 -10.34
C GLY A 19 -15.02 -16.61 -9.89
N ASP A 20 -15.15 -17.92 -9.63
CA ASP A 20 -14.17 -18.81 -8.97
C ASP A 20 -12.71 -18.36 -9.10
N VAL A 21 -12.27 -17.51 -8.17
CA VAL A 21 -10.89 -17.04 -8.09
C VAL A 21 -10.15 -18.04 -7.24
N THR A 22 -9.31 -18.87 -7.86
CA THR A 22 -8.35 -19.70 -7.13
C THR A 22 -7.47 -18.79 -6.28
N ILE A 23 -7.79 -18.66 -4.99
CA ILE A 23 -6.96 -17.91 -4.04
C ILE A 23 -5.74 -18.77 -3.73
N ALA A 24 -4.69 -18.61 -4.53
CA ALA A 24 -3.39 -19.16 -4.18
C ALA A 24 -2.94 -18.52 -2.84
N PRO A 25 -2.33 -19.30 -1.92
CA PRO A 25 -1.83 -18.77 -0.66
C PRO A 25 -0.91 -17.57 -0.89
N ALA A 26 -1.06 -16.52 -0.07
CA ALA A 26 -0.34 -15.25 -0.27
C ALA A 26 1.19 -15.39 -0.36
N ALA A 27 1.74 -16.44 0.26
CA ALA A 27 3.17 -16.79 0.18
C ALA A 27 3.62 -17.23 -1.23
N MET A 28 2.72 -17.80 -2.04
CA MET A 28 3.01 -18.29 -3.39
C MET A 28 2.76 -17.24 -4.47
N THR A 29 1.99 -16.19 -4.17
CA THR A 29 1.62 -15.17 -5.16
C THR A 29 2.61 -14.00 -5.21
N GLY A 30 3.54 -13.91 -4.25
CA GLY A 30 4.42 -12.74 -4.07
C GLY A 30 3.66 -11.44 -3.79
N GLN A 31 2.32 -11.49 -3.70
CA GLN A 31 1.48 -10.32 -3.60
C GLN A 31 1.59 -9.68 -2.23
N SER A 32 1.86 -10.44 -1.15
CA SER A 32 2.06 -9.83 0.17
C SER A 32 3.30 -8.93 0.18
N GLU A 33 4.41 -9.39 -0.41
CA GLU A 33 5.64 -8.63 -0.53
C GLU A 33 5.51 -7.43 -1.47
N ILE A 34 4.83 -7.60 -2.62
CA ILE A 34 4.57 -6.50 -3.56
C ILE A 34 3.64 -5.45 -2.94
N GLN A 35 2.60 -5.87 -2.21
CA GLN A 35 1.72 -4.94 -1.51
C GLN A 35 2.43 -4.22 -0.38
N LEU A 36 3.29 -4.92 0.37
CA LEU A 36 4.12 -4.32 1.40
C LEU A 36 5.10 -3.30 0.78
N ALA A 37 5.77 -3.63 -0.32
CA ALA A 37 6.64 -2.71 -1.04
C ALA A 37 5.88 -1.46 -1.53
N ARG A 38 4.64 -1.63 -2.00
CA ARG A 38 3.79 -0.51 -2.42
C ARG A 38 3.38 0.37 -1.23
N ALA A 39 2.99 -0.22 -0.11
CA ALA A 39 2.66 0.50 1.12
C ALA A 39 3.86 1.29 1.65
N MET A 40 5.05 0.68 1.64
CA MET A 40 6.32 1.32 1.98
C MET A 40 6.66 2.50 1.08
N ALA A 41 6.52 2.34 -0.24
CA ALA A 41 6.77 3.43 -1.20
C ALA A 41 5.81 4.61 -0.97
N ARG A 42 4.57 4.33 -0.56
CA ARG A 42 3.60 5.36 -0.21
C ARG A 42 3.95 6.08 1.08
N ALA A 43 4.34 5.35 2.12
CA ALA A 43 4.79 5.93 3.39
C ALA A 43 6.03 6.83 3.23
N LEU A 44 6.92 6.51 2.27
CA LEU A 44 8.10 7.34 2.00
C LEU A 44 7.79 8.63 1.22
N GLY A 45 6.67 8.66 0.48
CA GLY A 45 6.25 9.82 -0.31
C GLY A 45 6.11 11.09 0.53
N ASP A 46 5.76 10.94 1.81
CA ASP A 46 5.58 12.06 2.74
C ASP A 46 6.91 12.59 3.32
N THR A 47 8.00 11.81 3.22
CA THR A 47 9.34 12.15 3.77
C THR A 47 10.28 12.83 2.78
N THR A 48 9.93 12.93 1.49
CA THR A 48 10.77 13.53 0.41
C THR A 48 12.28 13.25 0.51
N PRO A 49 12.73 11.98 0.52
CA PRO A 49 14.14 11.67 0.57
C PRO A 49 14.88 12.17 -0.69
N THR A 50 16.03 12.79 -0.49
CA THR A 50 16.84 13.42 -1.56
C THR A 50 17.73 12.40 -2.28
N THR A 51 18.03 11.28 -1.64
CA THR A 51 18.89 10.22 -2.20
C THR A 51 18.32 8.83 -1.94
N ALA A 52 18.72 7.86 -2.79
CA ALA A 52 18.32 6.46 -2.64
C ALA A 52 18.80 5.81 -1.33
N SER A 53 20.00 6.19 -0.85
CA SER A 53 20.54 5.69 0.43
C SER A 53 19.78 6.25 1.63
N GLN A 54 19.37 7.52 1.56
CA GLN A 54 18.51 8.14 2.56
C GLN A 54 17.12 7.46 2.56
N ALA A 55 16.54 7.25 1.38
CA ALA A 55 15.26 6.54 1.23
C ALA A 55 15.31 5.12 1.84
N LEU A 56 16.36 4.34 1.57
CA LEU A 56 16.53 3.01 2.18
C LEU A 56 16.76 3.07 3.69
N SER A 57 17.47 4.08 4.18
CA SER A 57 17.67 4.27 5.61
C SER A 57 16.35 4.60 6.32
N HIS A 58 15.51 5.45 5.73
CA HIS A 58 14.16 5.71 6.23
C HIS A 58 13.28 4.45 6.18
N LEU A 59 13.29 3.69 5.08
CA LEU A 59 12.56 2.43 4.98
C LEU A 59 12.98 1.41 6.04
N ARG A 60 14.28 1.32 6.33
CA ARG A 60 14.78 0.46 7.42
C ARG A 60 14.30 0.94 8.79
N SER A 61 14.25 2.25 9.02
CA SER A 61 13.77 2.81 10.30
C SER A 61 12.27 2.62 10.50
N LEU A 62 11.47 2.74 9.44
CA LEU A 62 10.02 2.61 9.49
C LEU A 62 9.57 1.15 9.48
N PHE A 63 10.34 0.27 8.84
CA PHE A 63 10.03 -1.15 8.66
C PHE A 63 11.25 -2.03 8.97
N PRO A 64 11.66 -2.14 10.24
CA PRO A 64 12.86 -2.89 10.64
C PRO A 64 12.74 -4.39 10.33
N GLU A 65 11.55 -4.96 10.53
CA GLU A 65 11.26 -6.39 10.32
C GLU A 65 11.09 -6.78 8.86
N ALA A 66 11.02 -5.80 7.95
CA ALA A 66 10.81 -6.09 6.54
C ALA A 66 12.09 -6.65 5.89
N PRO A 67 11.99 -7.68 5.04
CA PRO A 67 13.12 -8.17 4.27
C PRO A 67 13.76 -7.07 3.42
N LEU A 68 15.07 -7.17 3.20
CA LEU A 68 15.81 -6.21 2.36
C LEU A 68 15.25 -6.17 0.93
N THR A 69 14.86 -7.33 0.40
CA THR A 69 14.25 -7.47 -0.94
C THR A 69 13.02 -6.60 -1.11
N VAL A 70 12.13 -6.57 -0.11
CA VAL A 70 10.91 -5.76 -0.12
C VAL A 70 11.22 -4.27 -0.02
N ARG A 71 12.18 -3.88 0.82
CA ARG A 71 12.62 -2.47 0.95
C ARG A 71 13.25 -1.95 -0.35
N VAL A 72 14.02 -2.79 -1.06
CA VAL A 72 14.57 -2.44 -2.38
C VAL A 72 13.46 -2.38 -3.44
N ALA A 73 12.47 -3.26 -3.40
CA ALA A 73 11.31 -3.19 -4.29
C ALA A 73 10.49 -1.90 -4.08
N ALA A 74 10.34 -1.45 -2.84
CA ALA A 74 9.72 -0.17 -2.50
C ALA A 74 10.51 1.02 -3.07
N LEU A 75 11.84 1.02 -2.91
CA LEU A 75 12.73 2.03 -3.50
C LEU A 75 12.60 2.06 -5.03
N ASN A 76 12.67 0.91 -5.69
CA ASN A 76 12.51 0.80 -7.14
C ASN A 76 11.16 1.35 -7.62
N SER A 77 10.10 1.14 -6.83
CA SER A 77 8.76 1.69 -7.13
C SER A 77 8.72 3.21 -7.02
N LEU A 78 9.51 3.81 -6.12
CA LEU A 78 9.69 5.27 -6.00
C LEU A 78 10.47 5.86 -7.17
N MET A 79 11.53 5.18 -7.63
CA MET A 79 12.40 5.67 -8.70
C MET A 79 11.80 5.54 -10.10
N ARG A 80 10.80 4.68 -10.29
CA ARG A 80 10.06 4.51 -11.56
C ARG A 80 8.93 5.53 -11.77
N ARG A 81 8.67 6.38 -10.78
CA ARG A 81 7.59 7.36 -10.78
C ARG A 81 8.09 8.71 -11.25
#